data_AF-A0A4Y6L081-F1
#
_entry.id   AF-A0A4Y6L081-F1
#
_cell.length_a   1.000
_cell.length_b   1.000
_cell.length_c   1.000
_cell.angle_alpha   90.00
_cell.angle_beta   90.00
_cell.angle_gamma   90.00
#
_symmetry.space_group_name_H-M   'P 1'
#
loop_
_entity.id
_entity.type
_entity.pdbx_description
1 polymer ?
#
loop_
_entity_poly.entity_id
_entity_poly.type
_entity_poly.pdbx_seq_one_letter_code
_entity_poly.pdbx_strand_id
1 'polypeptide(L)'
;MDWMKISLYDNASPIMEQLILFHDYSMLIIMTILSVVSFFMLKMITNMFTSSKILENQTIELIWTLIPTMVLTFIALPSLHLLYLMEEMNNPL
;
A
#
# COMPACT_ATOMS: atom_id res chain seq x y z
N MET A 1 18.12 -2.80 22.37
CA MET A 1 17.95 -3.96 21.47
C MET A 1 16.92 -4.83 22.12
N ASP A 2 15.66 -4.49 21.90
CA ASP A 2 14.58 -5.27 22.47
C ASP A 2 14.29 -6.40 21.50
N TRP A 3 14.52 -7.62 21.97
CA TRP A 3 14.16 -8.80 21.21
C TRP A 3 12.67 -8.73 20.89
N MET A 4 12.32 -8.96 19.62
CA MET A 4 10.94 -8.98 19.11
C MET A 4 10.26 -7.61 18.86
N LYS A 5 11.02 -6.52 18.63
CA LYS A 5 10.42 -5.25 18.17
C LYS A 5 9.91 -5.39 16.71
N ILE A 6 8.60 -5.25 16.53
CA ILE A 6 7.92 -5.33 15.22
C ILE A 6 7.91 -3.96 14.51
N SER A 7 7.96 -2.87 15.28
CA SER A 7 8.01 -1.49 14.77
C SER A 7 9.44 -1.01 14.55
N LEU A 8 9.57 0.09 13.80
CA LEU A 8 10.85 0.75 13.55
C LEU A 8 11.52 1.24 14.86
N TYR A 9 12.83 1.42 14.82
CA TYR A 9 13.58 2.01 15.94
C TYR A 9 13.13 3.45 16.19
N ASP A 10 13.22 3.89 17.44
CA ASP A 10 12.76 5.23 17.84
C ASP A 10 13.64 6.30 17.18
N ASN A 11 13.02 7.44 16.87
CA ASN A 11 13.59 8.49 16.02
C ASN A 11 14.87 9.10 16.62
N ALA A 12 15.93 9.12 15.82
CA ALA A 12 17.16 9.86 16.10
C ALA A 12 17.35 11.11 15.21
N SER A 13 16.51 11.29 14.18
CA SER A 13 16.60 12.42 13.22
C SER A 13 15.22 12.83 12.70
N PRO A 14 15.03 14.10 12.27
CA PRO A 14 13.76 14.58 11.72
C PRO A 14 13.33 13.86 10.43
N ILE A 15 14.29 13.38 9.62
CA ILE A 15 13.99 12.53 8.44
C ILE A 15 13.39 11.20 8.87
N MET A 16 13.93 10.57 9.92
CA MET A 16 13.43 9.29 10.39
C MET A 16 11.96 9.40 10.82
N GLU A 17 11.57 10.51 11.44
CA GLU A 17 10.16 10.76 11.79
C GLU A 17 9.26 10.80 10.56
N GLN A 18 9.67 11.48 9.50
CA GLN A 18 8.92 11.51 8.25
C GLN A 18 8.86 10.14 7.56
N LEU A 19 9.94 9.35 7.65
CA LEU A 19 9.96 7.97 7.14
C LEU A 19 9.01 7.06 7.91
N ILE A 20 8.90 7.19 9.24
CA ILE A 20 7.93 6.43 10.04
C ILE A 20 6.49 6.82 9.64
N LEU A 21 6.21 8.12 9.47
CA LEU A 21 4.88 8.57 9.02
C LEU A 21 4.50 8.01 7.64
N PHE A 22 5.46 8.00 6.70
CA PHE A 22 5.25 7.41 5.39
C PHE A 22 5.09 5.89 5.45
N HIS A 23 5.88 5.21 6.28
CA HIS A 23 5.74 3.78 6.52
C HIS A 23 4.32 3.45 6.99
N ASP A 24 3.82 4.14 8.02
CA ASP A 24 2.48 3.88 8.58
C ASP A 24 1.37 4.17 7.57
N TYR A 25 1.50 5.24 6.78
CA TYR A 25 0.59 5.54 5.67
C TYR A 25 0.58 4.42 4.62
N SER A 26 1.75 3.95 4.18
CA SER A 26 1.87 2.88 3.19
C SER A 26 1.33 1.54 3.72
N MET A 27 1.59 1.22 4.99
CA MET A 27 1.12 0.01 5.65
C MET A 27 -0.39 0.00 5.81
N LEU A 28 -1.00 1.16 6.11
CA LEU A 28 -2.46 1.29 6.12
C LEU A 28 -3.03 0.91 4.75
N ILE A 29 -2.50 1.47 3.67
CA ILE A 29 -2.97 1.16 2.31
C ILE A 29 -2.81 -0.32 2.01
N ILE A 30 -1.65 -0.92 2.26
CA ILE A 30 -1.39 -2.34 1.99
C ILE A 30 -2.36 -3.23 2.78
N MET A 31 -2.58 -2.95 4.07
CA MET A 31 -3.52 -3.71 4.90
C MET A 31 -4.96 -3.59 4.40
N THR A 32 -5.38 -2.42 3.91
CA THR A 32 -6.71 -2.28 3.31
C THR A 32 -6.85 -3.16 2.06
N ILE A 33 -5.86 -3.18 1.17
CA ILE A 33 -5.88 -4.03 -0.03
C ILE A 33 -5.94 -5.51 0.35
N LEU A 34 -5.10 -5.95 1.30
CA LEU A 34 -5.09 -7.33 1.77
C LEU A 34 -6.43 -7.75 2.39
N SER A 35 -7.05 -6.88 3.19
CA SER A 35 -8.37 -7.16 3.78
C SER A 35 -9.47 -7.28 2.72
N VAL A 36 -9.45 -6.45 1.69
CA VAL A 36 -10.42 -6.50 0.59
C VAL A 36 -10.24 -7.78 -0.24
N VAL A 37 -9.00 -8.12 -0.61
CA VAL A 37 -8.68 -9.33 -1.37
C VAL A 37 -9.05 -10.58 -0.58
N SER A 38 -8.70 -10.66 0.70
CA SER A 38 -9.07 -11.80 1.55
C SER A 38 -10.58 -11.93 1.72
N PHE A 39 -11.32 -10.81 1.86
CA PHE A 39 -12.78 -10.83 1.86
C PHE A 39 -13.36 -11.39 0.57
N PHE A 40 -12.87 -10.96 -0.60
CA PHE A 40 -13.31 -11.51 -1.89
C PHE A 40 -13.02 -13.01 -2.01
N MET A 41 -11.84 -13.45 -1.59
CA MET A 41 -11.48 -14.88 -1.58
C MET A 41 -12.41 -15.69 -0.68
N LEU A 42 -12.66 -15.25 0.54
CA LEU A 42 -13.59 -15.91 1.47
C LEU A 42 -15.00 -15.98 0.90
N LYS A 43 -15.46 -14.91 0.25
CA LYS A 43 -16.77 -14.87 -0.41
C LYS A 43 -16.86 -15.86 -1.56
N MET A 44 -15.80 -16.01 -2.36
CA MET A 44 -15.77 -17.01 -3.45
C MET A 44 -15.80 -18.44 -2.91
N ILE A 45 -15.10 -18.73 -1.81
CA ILE A 45 -15.09 -20.07 -1.19
C ILE A 45 -16.45 -20.41 -0.57
N THR A 46 -17.11 -19.43 0.06
CA THR A 46 -18.41 -19.62 0.74
C THR A 46 -19.61 -19.55 -0.21
N ASN A 47 -19.39 -19.24 -1.48
CA ASN A 47 -20.47 -19.14 -2.45
C ASN A 47 -20.96 -20.52 -2.89
N MET A 48 -22.24 -20.82 -2.63
CA MET A 48 -22.87 -22.08 -3.01
C MET A 48 -23.33 -22.10 -4.48
N PHE A 49 -23.39 -20.95 -5.15
CA PHE A 49 -23.84 -20.86 -6.54
C PHE A 49 -22.70 -21.17 -7.51
N THR A 50 -22.92 -22.13 -8.40
CA THR A 50 -21.98 -22.48 -9.46
C THR A 50 -22.40 -21.87 -10.79
N SER A 51 -21.46 -21.21 -11.47
CA SER A 51 -21.61 -20.79 -12.86
C SER A 51 -20.44 -21.36 -13.66
N SER A 52 -20.74 -22.17 -14.68
CA SER A 52 -19.72 -22.74 -15.58
C SER A 52 -19.41 -21.84 -16.78
N LYS A 53 -20.13 -20.71 -16.93
CA LYS A 53 -19.88 -19.74 -17.99
C LYS A 53 -18.79 -18.78 -17.56
N ILE A 54 -17.73 -18.69 -18.36
CA ILE A 54 -16.73 -17.63 -18.25
C ILE A 54 -17.42 -16.32 -18.66
N LEU A 55 -17.50 -15.38 -17.74
CA LEU A 55 -18.03 -14.05 -18.00
C LEU A 55 -16.85 -13.13 -18.35
N GLU A 56 -16.60 -12.96 -19.63
CA GLU A 56 -15.65 -11.95 -20.12
C GLU A 56 -16.32 -10.58 -20.10
N ASN A 57 -15.78 -9.66 -19.31
CA ASN A 57 -16.30 -8.30 -19.25
C ASN A 57 -15.15 -7.29 -19.14
N GLN A 58 -14.83 -6.65 -20.25
CA GLN A 58 -13.79 -5.63 -20.36
C GLN A 58 -14.01 -4.45 -19.41
N THR A 59 -15.26 -4.13 -19.05
CA THR A 59 -15.53 -3.03 -18.12
C THR A 59 -15.04 -3.35 -16.71
N ILE A 60 -15.13 -4.62 -16.28
CA ILE A 60 -14.63 -5.06 -14.97
C ILE A 60 -13.10 -5.05 -14.96
N GLU A 61 -12.48 -5.47 -16.07
CA GLU A 61 -11.03 -5.40 -16.23
C GLU A 61 -10.51 -3.98 -16.12
N LEU A 62 -11.14 -3.04 -16.83
CA LEU A 62 -10.76 -1.64 -16.77
C LEU A 62 -10.88 -1.08 -15.34
N ILE A 63 -11.95 -1.42 -14.61
CA ILE A 63 -12.14 -0.98 -13.23
C ILE A 63 -11.03 -1.52 -12.31
N TRP A 64 -10.74 -2.83 -12.35
CA TRP A 64 -9.71 -3.40 -11.48
C TRP A 64 -8.28 -3.06 -11.89
N THR A 65 -8.04 -2.47 -13.06
CA THR A 65 -6.73 -1.94 -13.46
C THR A 65 -6.58 -0.47 -13.04
N LEU A 66 -7.65 0.33 -13.16
CA LEU A 66 -7.62 1.73 -12.76
C LEU A 66 -7.56 1.92 -11.23
N ILE A 67 -8.27 1.10 -10.47
CA ILE A 67 -8.29 1.25 -9.00
C ILE A 67 -6.88 1.05 -8.40
N PRO A 68 -6.12 -0.04 -8.69
CA PRO A 68 -4.79 -0.23 -8.15
C PRO A 68 -3.77 0.80 -8.65
N THR A 69 -3.89 1.25 -9.91
CA THR A 69 -2.99 2.28 -10.44
C THR A 69 -3.18 3.60 -9.71
N MET A 70 -4.42 4.03 -9.44
CA MET A 70 -4.68 5.21 -8.61
C MET A 70 -4.12 5.06 -7.20
N VAL A 71 -4.34 3.91 -6.54
CA VAL A 71 -3.80 3.67 -5.19
C VAL A 71 -2.27 3.75 -5.15
N LEU A 72 -1.58 3.21 -6.16
CA LEU A 72 -0.12 3.31 -6.27
C LEU A 72 0.35 4.76 -6.46
N THR A 73 -0.36 5.58 -7.24
CA THR A 73 0.01 7.00 -7.39
C THR A 73 -0.08 7.77 -6.07
N PHE A 74 -1.04 7.45 -5.21
CA PHE A 74 -1.14 8.05 -3.87
C PHE A 74 0.01 7.65 -2.94
N ILE A 75 0.62 6.48 -3.11
CA ILE A 75 1.83 6.09 -2.39
C ILE A 75 3.06 6.81 -2.99
N ALA A 76 3.12 6.95 -4.31
CA ALA A 76 4.28 7.51 -5.00
C ALA A 76 4.49 9.02 -4.74
N LEU A 77 3.42 9.80 -4.60
CA LEU A 77 3.53 11.25 -4.37
C LEU A 77 4.27 11.61 -3.07
N PRO A 78 3.86 11.11 -1.87
CA PRO A 78 4.58 11.38 -0.64
C PRO A 78 5.97 10.73 -0.63
N SER A 79 6.17 9.59 -1.31
CA SER A 79 7.49 8.94 -1.37
C SER A 79 8.52 9.77 -2.14
N LEU A 80 8.15 10.33 -3.29
CA LEU A 80 9.03 11.21 -4.08
C LEU A 80 9.36 12.49 -3.31
N HIS A 81 8.37 13.08 -2.64
CA HIS A 81 8.60 14.26 -1.81
C HIS A 81 9.64 13.99 -0.71
N LEU A 82 9.55 12.84 -0.03
CA LEU A 82 10.54 12.45 0.99
C LEU A 82 11.92 12.20 0.41
N LEU A 83 12.01 11.57 -0.77
CA LEU A 83 13.27 11.37 -1.46
C LEU A 83 14.00 12.71 -1.69
N TYR A 84 13.29 13.72 -2.20
CA TYR A 84 13.88 15.05 -2.44
C TYR A 84 14.35 15.73 -1.15
N LEU A 85 13.59 15.61 -0.06
CA LEU A 85 14.01 16.15 1.24
C LEU A 85 15.29 15.48 1.77
N MET A 86 15.43 14.16 1.54
CA MET A 86 16.64 13.43 1.92
C MET A 86 17.85 13.85 1.09
N GLU A 87 17.67 14.09 -0.21
CA GLU A 87 18.74 14.55 -1.09
C GLU A 87 19.22 15.95 -0.71
N GLU A 88 18.32 16.87 -0.40
CA GLU A 88 18.64 18.25 0.01
C GLU A 88 19.45 18.29 1.31
N MET A 89 19.16 17.39 2.25
CA MET A 89 19.94 17.29 3.49
C MET A 89 21.33 16.67 3.30
N ASN A 90 21.49 15.73 2.36
CA ASN A 90 22.77 15.06 2.11
C ASN A 90 23.72 15.90 1.26
N ASN A 91 23.19 16.76 0.38
CA ASN A 91 23.98 17.66 -0.44
C ASN A 91 23.29 19.03 -0.52
N PRO A 92 23.38 19.87 0.53
CA PRO A 92 22.83 21.21 0.46
C PRO A 92 23.59 21.97 -0.63
N LEU A 93 22.86 22.42 -1.66
CA LEU A 93 23.38 23.35 -2.66
C LEU A 93 23.87 24.65 -2.00
#